data_AF-A0A9X2DZQ0-F1
#
_entry.id   AF-A0A9X2DZQ0-F1
#
_cell.length_a   1.000
_cell.length_b   1.000
_cell.length_c   1.000
_cell.angle_alpha   90.00
_cell.angle_beta   90.00
_cell.angle_gamma   90.00
#
_symmetry.space_group_name_H-M   'P 1'
#
loop_
_entity.id
_entity.type
_entity.pdbx_description
1 polymer ?
#
loop_
_entity_poly.entity_id
_entity_poly.type
_entity_poly.pdbx_seq_one_letter_code
_entity_poly.pdbx_strand_id
1 'polypeptide(L)'
;MAFVKSDPSAAPRFFEWEAAGLRWLSEAEARGGARCVEVLSVSSGRIELATVDPVRPDAAAAAEFGRALAATHALGAAAFGAAPEGWDGPAWIGRRPMPCASEESWGLFYAEQRVRPFLATAVEAGNLRGADAATVERALERIAAGEFDDDEPPARLHGDLWTGNVLWSASGAVLIDPAAHGGHRETDLAMLALFGAPHLDAILAGYDDAHPLADGWEARVPLHQLHPLAVHAAGHGPSYGRALADAAARVLALQRPTVRPGRDATLGARGTPRVDQGEVMVDLGKLGRQAAELLQSQKAQEALRSEKAERVSDQVLEKTSDIASRLTKGKYDDRIEDLKRQADKRLGNE
;
A
#
# COMPACT_ATOMS: atom_id res chain seq x y z
N MET A 1 -22.49 -3.36 18.10
CA MET A 1 -21.43 -3.85 19.00
C MET A 1 -20.16 -3.06 18.68
N ALA A 2 -19.19 -2.99 19.60
CA ALA A 2 -17.89 -2.39 19.32
C ALA A 2 -16.90 -3.48 18.86
N PHE A 3 -15.99 -3.13 17.96
CA PHE A 3 -14.82 -3.94 17.66
C PHE A 3 -13.69 -3.54 18.62
N VAL A 4 -13.03 -4.51 19.25
CA VAL A 4 -12.08 -4.25 20.32
C VAL A 4 -10.73 -4.87 19.98
N LYS A 5 -9.68 -4.07 20.03
CA LYS A 5 -8.30 -4.55 20.04
C LYS A 5 -7.73 -4.36 21.44
N SER A 6 -7.10 -5.40 21.98
CA SER A 6 -6.43 -5.33 23.28
C SER A 6 -5.13 -6.11 23.25
N ASP A 7 -4.05 -5.47 23.68
CA ASP A 7 -2.75 -6.08 23.84
C ASP A 7 -2.04 -5.43 25.05
N PRO A 8 -2.03 -6.10 26.22
CA PRO A 8 -1.34 -5.60 27.40
C PRO A 8 0.18 -5.49 27.23
N SER A 9 0.75 -6.13 26.22
CA SER A 9 2.18 -6.07 25.89
C SER A 9 2.53 -4.98 24.87
N ALA A 10 1.53 -4.26 24.35
CA ALA A 10 1.76 -3.19 23.40
C ALA A 10 2.68 -2.11 23.99
N ALA A 11 3.50 -1.51 23.13
CA ALA A 11 4.33 -0.38 23.53
C ALA A 11 3.45 0.76 24.08
N PRO A 12 3.96 1.58 25.03
CA PRO A 12 3.23 2.74 25.51
C PRO A 12 2.78 3.63 24.36
N ARG A 13 1.52 4.10 24.41
CA ARG A 13 0.89 4.96 23.40
C ARG A 13 0.64 4.33 22.02
N PHE A 14 0.76 3.01 21.88
CA PHE A 14 0.58 2.29 20.60
C PHE A 14 -0.83 2.47 20.00
N PHE A 15 -1.87 2.26 20.80
CA PHE A 15 -3.25 2.40 20.32
C PHE A 15 -3.69 3.86 20.23
N GLU A 16 -3.08 4.72 21.04
CA GLU A 16 -3.28 6.17 20.99
C GLU A 16 -2.74 6.76 19.67
N TRP A 17 -1.68 6.19 19.09
CA TRP A 17 -1.21 6.53 17.74
C TRP A 17 -2.22 6.17 16.66
N GLU A 18 -2.75 4.94 16.69
CA GLU A 18 -3.81 4.53 15.75
C GLU A 18 -5.03 5.45 15.87
N ALA A 19 -5.44 5.76 17.09
CA ALA A 19 -6.56 6.68 17.35
C ALA A 19 -6.27 8.11 16.86
N ALA A 20 -5.05 8.61 17.01
CA ALA A 20 -4.64 9.92 16.50
C ALA A 20 -4.70 9.95 14.96
N GLY A 21 -4.19 8.91 14.31
CA GLY A 21 -4.23 8.77 12.85
C GLY A 21 -5.66 8.71 12.31
N LEU A 22 -6.53 7.88 12.92
CA LEU A 22 -7.94 7.77 12.51
C LEU A 22 -8.67 9.11 12.64
N ARG A 23 -8.52 9.81 13.77
CA ARG A 23 -9.18 11.11 13.99
C ARG A 23 -8.70 12.15 12.98
N TRP A 24 -7.39 12.21 12.73
CA TRP A 24 -6.81 13.16 11.80
C TRP A 24 -7.24 12.89 10.35
N LEU A 25 -7.31 11.62 9.93
CA LEU A 25 -7.82 11.27 8.61
C LEU A 25 -9.33 11.58 8.47
N SER A 26 -10.13 11.30 9.51
CA SER A 26 -11.59 11.58 9.51
C SER A 26 -11.95 13.06 9.33
N GLU A 27 -11.05 14.00 9.60
CA GLU A 27 -11.28 15.42 9.30
C GLU A 27 -11.59 15.68 7.82
N ALA A 28 -11.10 14.81 6.93
CA ALA A 28 -11.36 14.88 5.50
C ALA A 28 -12.81 14.55 5.14
N GLU A 29 -13.53 13.76 5.95
CA GLU A 29 -14.89 13.29 5.65
C GLU A 29 -15.87 14.44 5.37
N ALA A 30 -15.76 15.53 6.14
CA ALA A 30 -16.58 16.73 5.96
C ALA A 30 -16.35 17.45 4.62
N ARG A 31 -15.25 17.12 3.92
CA ARG A 31 -14.89 17.66 2.59
C ARG A 31 -14.91 16.58 1.50
N GLY A 32 -15.63 15.47 1.73
CA GLY A 32 -15.73 14.36 0.79
C GLY A 32 -14.54 13.40 0.83
N GLY A 33 -13.70 13.48 1.87
CA GLY A 33 -12.60 12.56 2.10
C GLY A 33 -13.04 11.13 2.44
N ALA A 34 -12.09 10.21 2.34
CA ALA A 34 -12.31 8.82 2.71
C ALA A 34 -12.72 8.69 4.18
N ARG A 35 -13.70 7.83 4.43
CA ARG A 35 -14.20 7.59 5.79
C ARG A 35 -13.22 6.73 6.56
N CYS A 36 -13.03 7.04 7.83
CA CYS A 36 -12.28 6.19 8.75
C CYS A 36 -13.22 5.54 9.77
N VAL A 37 -12.80 4.42 10.34
CA VAL A 37 -13.56 3.81 11.43
C VAL A 37 -13.57 4.73 12.65
N GLU A 38 -14.75 4.91 13.25
CA GLU A 38 -14.92 5.75 14.43
C GLU A 38 -14.21 5.15 15.64
N VAL A 39 -13.41 5.97 16.33
CA VAL A 39 -12.79 5.63 17.61
C VAL A 39 -13.77 5.91 18.75
N LEU A 40 -14.32 4.87 19.36
CA LEU A 40 -15.26 4.98 20.47
C LEU A 40 -14.54 5.27 21.80
N SER A 41 -13.43 4.58 22.05
CA SER A 41 -12.58 4.82 23.20
C SER A 41 -11.16 4.31 22.95
N VAL A 42 -10.17 4.90 23.63
CA VAL A 42 -8.77 4.47 23.58
C VAL A 42 -8.11 4.64 24.95
N SER A 43 -7.30 3.67 25.32
CA SER A 43 -6.48 3.68 26.53
C SER A 43 -5.21 2.85 26.30
N SER A 44 -4.25 2.92 27.23
CA SER A 44 -3.06 2.08 27.16
C SER A 44 -3.42 0.61 26.98
N GLY A 45 -2.89 -0.02 25.92
CA GLY A 45 -3.11 -1.43 25.60
C GLY A 45 -4.50 -1.78 25.06
N ARG A 46 -5.37 -0.81 24.75
CA ARG A 46 -6.72 -1.07 24.22
C ARG A 46 -7.28 0.06 23.34
N ILE A 47 -7.94 -0.30 22.24
CA ILE A 47 -8.80 0.59 21.45
C ILE A 47 -10.15 -0.08 21.16
N GLU A 48 -11.22 0.71 21.24
CA GLU A 48 -12.57 0.31 20.87
C GLU A 48 -13.02 1.15 19.66
N LEU A 49 -13.46 0.45 18.62
CA LEU A 49 -13.81 1.00 17.32
C LEU A 49 -15.26 0.67 16.99
N ALA A 50 -15.92 1.51 16.20
CA ALA A 50 -17.21 1.16 15.63
C ALA A 50 -17.09 -0.10 14.75
N THR A 51 -18.11 -0.97 14.77
CA THR A 51 -18.16 -2.11 13.85
C THR A 51 -18.56 -1.66 12.46
N VAL A 52 -17.86 -2.15 11.45
CA VAL A 52 -18.20 -1.98 10.04
C VAL A 52 -18.84 -3.26 9.52
N ASP A 53 -20.05 -3.17 8.98
CA ASP A 53 -20.72 -4.31 8.35
C ASP A 53 -20.24 -4.47 6.90
N PRO A 54 -19.51 -5.56 6.58
CA PRO A 54 -18.85 -5.68 5.30
C PRO A 54 -19.83 -6.02 4.18
N VAL A 55 -19.66 -5.38 3.03
CA VAL A 55 -20.33 -5.68 1.77
C VAL A 55 -19.29 -5.92 0.68
N ARG A 56 -19.72 -6.47 -0.46
CA ARG A 56 -18.87 -6.55 -1.64
C ARG A 56 -18.91 -5.21 -2.40
N PRO A 57 -17.77 -4.61 -2.75
CA PRO A 57 -17.78 -3.42 -3.59
C PRO A 57 -18.18 -3.73 -5.03
N ASP A 58 -18.68 -2.70 -5.71
CA ASP A 58 -18.71 -2.63 -7.16
C ASP A 58 -17.72 -1.56 -7.67
N ALA A 59 -17.61 -1.43 -9.00
CA ALA A 59 -16.70 -0.48 -9.61
C ALA A 59 -17.06 0.99 -9.32
N ALA A 60 -18.34 1.31 -9.08
CA ALA A 60 -18.78 2.67 -8.81
C ALA A 60 -18.38 3.10 -7.38
N ALA A 61 -18.60 2.23 -6.40
CA ALA A 61 -18.12 2.42 -5.02
C ALA A 61 -16.59 2.53 -4.97
N ALA A 62 -15.89 1.76 -5.81
CA ALA A 62 -14.44 1.81 -5.93
C ALA A 62 -13.93 3.13 -6.52
N ALA A 63 -14.56 3.64 -7.57
CA ALA A 63 -14.23 4.96 -8.11
C ALA A 63 -14.54 6.09 -7.11
N GLU A 64 -15.62 5.96 -6.34
CA GLU A 64 -15.93 6.92 -5.27
C GLU A 64 -14.88 6.89 -4.16
N PHE A 65 -14.40 5.71 -3.78
CA PHE A 65 -13.27 5.60 -2.86
C PHE A 65 -12.01 6.30 -3.39
N GLY A 66 -11.71 6.14 -4.69
CA GLY A 66 -10.62 6.87 -5.34
C GLY A 66 -10.73 8.39 -5.19
N ARG A 67 -11.91 8.96 -5.49
CA ARG A 67 -12.19 10.39 -5.31
C ARG A 67 -12.07 10.83 -3.85
N ALA A 68 -12.59 10.02 -2.94
CA ALA A 68 -12.54 10.32 -1.52
C ALA A 68 -11.11 10.29 -0.96
N LEU A 69 -10.28 9.35 -1.42
CA LEU A 69 -8.87 9.29 -1.08
C LEU A 69 -8.10 10.51 -1.61
N ALA A 70 -8.40 10.96 -2.83
CA ALA A 70 -7.84 12.18 -3.40
C ALA A 70 -8.17 13.42 -2.55
N ALA A 71 -9.42 13.54 -2.07
CA ALA A 71 -9.83 14.61 -1.15
C ALA A 71 -9.13 14.54 0.21
N THR A 72 -8.91 13.32 0.74
CA THR A 72 -8.10 13.13 1.96
C THR A 72 -6.67 13.63 1.76
N HIS A 73 -6.02 13.21 0.67
CA HIS A 73 -4.64 13.64 0.36
C HIS A 73 -4.54 15.16 0.18
N ALA A 74 -5.53 15.78 -0.46
CA ALA A 74 -5.58 17.22 -0.73
C ALA A 74 -5.76 18.11 0.52
N LEU A 75 -6.12 17.55 1.69
CA LEU A 75 -6.04 18.29 2.94
C LEU A 75 -4.61 18.67 3.33
N GLY A 76 -3.64 17.91 2.83
CA GLY A 76 -2.22 18.12 3.08
C GLY A 76 -1.77 17.86 4.52
N ALA A 77 -0.47 18.06 4.71
CA ALA A 77 0.21 18.00 6.00
C ALA A 77 1.26 19.12 6.10
N ALA A 78 1.71 19.41 7.33
CA ALA A 78 2.63 20.52 7.57
C ALA A 78 4.03 20.32 6.95
N ALA A 79 4.47 19.07 6.83
CA ALA A 79 5.77 18.68 6.27
C ALA A 79 5.74 17.19 5.88
N PHE A 80 6.74 16.73 5.13
CA PHE A 80 6.96 15.30 5.00
C PHE A 80 7.36 14.72 6.35
N GLY A 81 6.83 13.55 6.69
CA GLY A 81 6.99 12.93 8.00
C GLY A 81 6.16 13.56 9.12
N ALA A 82 5.44 14.66 8.90
CA ALA A 82 4.59 15.26 9.93
C ALA A 82 3.57 14.25 10.47
N ALA A 83 3.57 14.06 11.79
CA ALA A 83 2.58 13.24 12.48
C ALA A 83 1.19 13.91 12.47
N PRO A 84 0.12 13.19 12.86
CA PRO A 84 -1.20 13.78 13.09
C PRO A 84 -1.12 15.03 13.97
N GLU A 85 -1.95 16.04 13.67
CA GLU A 85 -1.91 17.32 14.39
C GLU A 85 -2.10 17.13 15.90
N GLY A 86 -1.22 17.73 16.70
CA GLY A 86 -1.21 17.60 18.15
C GLY A 86 -0.58 16.30 18.70
N TRP A 87 -0.08 15.41 17.83
CA TRP A 87 0.65 14.22 18.27
C TRP A 87 2.13 14.50 18.54
N ASP A 88 2.59 14.11 19.74
CA ASP A 88 3.97 14.24 20.21
C ASP A 88 4.59 12.90 20.66
N GLY A 89 3.88 11.80 20.43
CA GLY A 89 4.26 10.46 20.88
C GLY A 89 5.08 9.68 19.85
N PRO A 90 5.38 8.40 20.15
CA PRO A 90 5.99 7.52 19.17
C PRO A 90 5.01 7.24 18.02
N ALA A 91 5.53 6.76 16.90
CA ALA A 91 4.75 6.38 15.73
C ALA A 91 5.11 4.95 15.31
N TRP A 92 4.15 4.26 14.71
CA TRP A 92 4.30 2.85 14.35
C TRP A 92 3.72 2.53 12.97
N ILE A 93 4.33 1.55 12.32
CA ILE A 93 3.74 0.78 11.22
C ILE A 93 3.76 -0.70 11.58
N GLY A 94 2.59 -1.34 11.61
CA GLY A 94 2.43 -2.60 12.33
C GLY A 94 2.90 -2.45 13.78
N ARG A 95 3.84 -3.30 14.22
CA ARG A 95 4.46 -3.22 15.57
C ARG A 95 5.82 -2.53 15.59
N ARG A 96 6.26 -1.97 14.47
CA ARG A 96 7.61 -1.42 14.33
C ARG A 96 7.59 0.10 14.51
N PRO A 97 8.55 0.67 15.26
CA PRO A 97 8.73 2.11 15.29
C PRO A 97 8.91 2.67 13.88
N MET A 98 8.23 3.77 13.59
CA MET A 98 8.32 4.49 12.32
C MET A 98 8.63 5.96 12.62
N PRO A 99 9.83 6.47 12.29
CA PRO A 99 10.17 7.87 12.50
C PRO A 99 9.19 8.80 11.75
N CYS A 100 8.80 9.90 12.39
CA CYS A 100 7.91 10.93 11.85
C CYS A 100 8.49 12.34 12.13
N ALA A 101 9.79 12.49 11.93
CA ALA A 101 10.44 13.79 11.99
C ALA A 101 10.06 14.59 10.73
N SER A 102 9.72 15.85 10.92
CA SER A 102 9.35 16.75 9.82
C SER A 102 10.55 17.06 8.94
N GLU A 103 10.35 16.99 7.63
CA GLU A 103 11.35 17.24 6.59
C GLU A 103 10.74 18.01 5.42
N GLU A 104 11.56 18.85 4.77
CA GLU A 104 11.15 19.61 3.59
C GLU A 104 11.33 18.82 2.29
N SER A 105 12.40 18.02 2.20
CA SER A 105 12.65 17.15 1.03
C SER A 105 11.92 15.82 1.21
N TRP A 106 11.08 15.48 0.21
CA TRP A 106 10.41 14.19 0.20
C TRP A 106 11.40 13.04 0.13
N GLY A 107 12.38 13.11 -0.76
CA GLY A 107 13.35 12.06 -1.00
C GLY A 107 14.23 11.78 0.22
N LEU A 108 14.70 12.82 0.91
CA LEU A 108 15.44 12.67 2.16
C LEU A 108 14.58 11.98 3.24
N PHE A 109 13.35 12.47 3.44
CA PHE A 109 12.38 11.85 4.35
C PHE A 109 12.13 10.39 4.01
N TYR A 110 11.82 10.10 2.75
CA TYR A 110 11.42 8.77 2.32
C TYR A 110 12.56 7.78 2.45
N ALA A 111 13.77 8.16 2.03
CA ALA A 111 14.94 7.30 2.17
C ALA A 111 15.27 7.03 3.65
N GLU A 112 15.43 8.07 4.46
CA GLU A 112 15.95 7.96 5.83
C GLU A 112 14.91 7.50 6.85
N GLN A 113 13.62 7.79 6.64
CA GLN A 113 12.57 7.51 7.62
C GLN A 113 11.56 6.45 7.17
N ARG A 114 11.47 6.14 5.87
CA ARG A 114 10.51 5.13 5.36
C ARG A 114 11.16 3.85 4.89
N VAL A 115 12.39 3.88 4.38
CA VAL A 115 13.04 2.65 3.87
C VAL A 115 14.20 2.21 4.74
N ARG A 116 15.21 3.07 4.95
CA ARG A 116 16.44 2.74 5.67
C ARG A 116 16.22 2.11 7.06
N PRO A 117 15.26 2.55 7.90
CA PRO A 117 15.05 1.99 9.24
C PRO A 117 14.70 0.49 9.25
N PHE A 118 14.16 -0.02 8.15
CA PHE A 118 13.73 -1.43 8.06
C PHE A 118 14.79 -2.34 7.40
N LEU A 119 15.82 -1.77 6.76
CA LEU A 119 16.84 -2.56 6.05
C LEU A 119 17.68 -3.41 6.99
N ALA A 120 18.20 -2.82 8.07
CA ALA A 120 19.01 -3.53 9.05
C ALA A 120 18.26 -4.76 9.59
N THR A 121 17.00 -4.57 9.99
CA THR A 121 16.18 -5.68 10.49
C THR A 121 15.88 -6.73 9.41
N ALA A 122 15.67 -6.33 8.16
CA ALA A 122 15.46 -7.29 7.06
C ALA A 122 16.72 -8.15 6.79
N VAL A 123 17.91 -7.56 6.91
CA VAL A 123 19.18 -8.29 6.78
C VAL A 123 19.40 -9.21 7.97
N GLU A 124 19.21 -8.72 9.20
CA GLU A 124 19.34 -9.51 10.43
C GLU A 124 18.36 -10.70 10.46
N ALA A 125 17.15 -10.51 9.96
CA ALA A 125 16.15 -11.57 9.82
C ALA A 125 16.46 -12.58 8.69
N GLY A 126 17.50 -12.35 7.89
CA GLY A 126 17.86 -13.20 6.74
C GLY A 126 16.93 -13.07 5.54
N ASN A 127 16.08 -12.04 5.52
CA ASN A 127 15.09 -11.81 4.46
C ASN A 127 15.68 -10.99 3.29
N LEU A 128 16.71 -10.18 3.55
CA LEU A 128 17.42 -9.39 2.55
C LEU A 128 18.91 -9.76 2.53
N ARG A 129 19.43 -10.16 1.37
CA ARG A 129 20.84 -10.56 1.22
C ARG A 129 21.74 -9.32 1.13
N GLY A 130 23.01 -9.43 1.50
CA GLY A 130 23.94 -8.29 1.50
C GLY A 130 24.08 -7.57 0.14
N ALA A 131 24.14 -8.31 -0.97
CA ALA A 131 24.18 -7.72 -2.31
C ALA A 131 22.87 -7.01 -2.70
N ASP A 132 21.75 -7.55 -2.27
CA ASP A 132 20.42 -6.96 -2.48
C ASP A 132 20.29 -5.67 -1.64
N ALA A 133 20.72 -5.70 -0.37
CA ALA A 133 20.77 -4.53 0.50
C ALA A 133 21.62 -3.40 -0.09
N ALA A 134 22.79 -3.71 -0.65
CA ALA A 134 23.63 -2.72 -1.33
C ALA A 134 22.94 -2.10 -2.57
N THR A 135 22.09 -2.85 -3.26
CA THR A 135 21.29 -2.33 -4.38
C THR A 135 20.21 -1.37 -3.88
N VAL A 136 19.54 -1.71 -2.78
CA VAL A 136 18.57 -0.83 -2.14
C VAL A 136 19.24 0.45 -1.66
N GLU A 137 20.39 0.36 -0.99
CA GLU A 137 21.15 1.51 -0.50
C GLU A 137 21.51 2.50 -1.61
N ARG A 138 21.99 2.02 -2.77
CA ARG A 138 22.27 2.88 -3.93
C ARG A 138 21.02 3.58 -4.47
N ALA A 139 19.86 2.93 -4.40
CA ALA A 139 18.61 3.58 -4.77
C ALA A 139 18.25 4.67 -3.75
N LEU A 140 18.41 4.39 -2.44
CA LEU A 140 18.19 5.36 -1.37
C LEU A 140 19.10 6.57 -1.47
N GLU A 141 20.37 6.41 -1.85
CA GLU A 141 21.29 7.52 -2.08
C GLU A 141 20.79 8.50 -3.16
N ARG A 142 20.26 7.97 -4.27
CA ARG A 142 19.66 8.80 -5.34
C ARG A 142 18.37 9.50 -4.88
N ILE A 143 17.54 8.79 -4.12
CA ILE A 143 16.29 9.32 -3.59
C ILE A 143 16.58 10.43 -2.56
N ALA A 144 17.48 10.18 -1.60
CA ALA A 144 17.87 11.14 -0.58
C ALA A 144 18.56 12.40 -1.18
N ALA A 145 19.20 12.26 -2.35
CA ALA A 145 19.75 13.40 -3.10
C ALA A 145 18.69 14.25 -3.81
N GLY A 146 17.40 13.91 -3.68
CA GLY A 146 16.28 14.65 -4.27
C GLY A 146 16.10 14.42 -5.77
N GLU A 147 16.66 13.35 -6.36
CA GLU A 147 16.52 13.08 -7.81
C GLU A 147 15.07 12.84 -8.25
N PHE A 148 14.20 12.51 -7.30
CA PHE A 148 12.78 12.21 -7.50
C PHE A 148 11.87 13.15 -6.71
N ASP A 149 12.43 14.22 -6.14
CA ASP A 149 11.62 15.26 -5.50
C ASP A 149 10.89 16.05 -6.59
N ASP A 150 9.66 16.43 -6.30
CA ASP A 150 8.83 17.28 -7.14
C ASP A 150 8.20 18.41 -6.28
N ASP A 151 7.40 19.25 -6.94
CA ASP A 151 6.74 20.39 -6.30
C ASP A 151 5.41 19.99 -5.62
N GLU A 152 5.11 18.69 -5.49
CA GLU A 152 3.89 18.23 -4.83
C GLU A 152 3.98 18.49 -3.31
N PRO A 153 2.97 19.12 -2.71
CA PRO A 153 2.96 19.35 -1.27
C PRO A 153 2.79 18.02 -0.50
N PRO A 154 3.24 17.95 0.77
CA PRO A 154 2.99 16.79 1.62
C PRO A 154 1.49 16.50 1.72
N ALA A 155 1.09 15.31 1.30
CA ALA A 155 -0.26 14.80 1.41
C ALA A 155 -0.51 14.11 2.75
N ARG A 156 -1.77 14.13 3.20
CA ARG A 156 -2.21 13.41 4.38
C ARG A 156 -2.41 11.92 4.06
N LEU A 157 -1.39 11.10 4.32
CA LEU A 157 -1.44 9.67 3.98
C LEU A 157 -2.12 8.84 5.06
N HIS A 158 -2.76 7.75 4.62
CA HIS A 158 -3.09 6.61 5.47
C HIS A 158 -1.81 5.89 5.93
N GLY A 159 -0.83 5.72 5.05
CA GLY A 159 0.52 5.25 5.38
C GLY A 159 0.69 3.73 5.51
N ASP A 160 -0.41 2.98 5.58
CA ASP A 160 -0.45 1.50 5.49
C ASP A 160 -1.62 1.05 4.59
N LEU A 161 -1.81 1.69 3.42
CA LEU A 161 -3.02 1.52 2.60
C LEU A 161 -2.94 0.30 1.66
N TRP A 162 -3.13 -0.89 2.20
CA TRP A 162 -3.33 -2.13 1.43
C TRP A 162 -4.78 -2.62 1.55
N THR A 163 -5.20 -3.58 0.72
CA THR A 163 -6.61 -4.01 0.68
C THR A 163 -7.18 -4.51 2.01
N GLY A 164 -6.35 -4.98 2.95
CA GLY A 164 -6.82 -5.40 4.27
C GLY A 164 -7.27 -4.23 5.15
N ASN A 165 -6.80 -3.02 4.85
CA ASN A 165 -7.12 -1.79 5.59
C ASN A 165 -8.24 -0.96 4.90
N VAL A 166 -8.88 -1.52 3.87
CA VAL A 166 -10.04 -0.94 3.18
C VAL A 166 -11.25 -1.84 3.38
N LEU A 167 -12.11 -1.49 4.33
CA LEU A 167 -13.37 -2.20 4.58
C LEU A 167 -14.48 -1.59 3.72
N TRP A 168 -15.25 -2.43 3.04
CA TRP A 168 -16.37 -1.97 2.22
C TRP A 168 -17.67 -2.08 3.00
N SER A 169 -18.41 -0.98 3.12
CA SER A 169 -19.73 -0.94 3.75
C SER A 169 -20.80 -0.57 2.73
N ALA A 170 -22.09 -0.70 3.11
CA ALA A 170 -23.21 -0.20 2.29
C ALA A 170 -23.11 1.31 1.99
N SER A 171 -22.28 2.02 2.74
CA SER A 171 -22.05 3.45 2.64
C SER A 171 -20.65 3.82 2.09
N GLY A 172 -19.99 2.87 1.41
CA GLY A 172 -18.67 3.08 0.79
C GLY A 172 -17.51 2.47 1.57
N ALA A 173 -16.29 2.77 1.12
CA ALA A 173 -15.06 2.34 1.77
C ALA A 173 -14.86 3.03 3.13
N VAL A 174 -14.34 2.28 4.09
CA VAL A 174 -13.98 2.70 5.45
C VAL A 174 -12.56 2.24 5.72
N LEU A 175 -11.68 3.19 6.06
CA LEU A 175 -10.27 2.96 6.35
C LEU A 175 -10.05 2.57 7.81
N ILE A 176 -9.11 1.66 8.04
CA ILE A 176 -8.72 1.15 9.35
C ILE A 176 -7.20 1.03 9.46
N ASP A 177 -6.67 0.95 10.68
CA ASP A 177 -5.26 0.65 10.97
C ASP A 177 -4.25 1.61 10.28
N PRO A 178 -4.44 2.95 10.36
CA PRO A 178 -3.51 3.86 9.70
C PRO A 178 -2.15 3.92 10.41
N ALA A 179 -1.12 4.15 9.60
CA ALA A 179 0.17 4.65 10.04
C ALA A 179 0.29 6.12 9.56
N ALA A 180 -0.69 6.95 9.92
CA ALA A 180 -0.93 8.24 9.27
C ALA A 180 0.21 9.24 9.43
N HIS A 181 0.59 9.90 8.33
CA HIS A 181 1.62 10.94 8.33
C HIS A 181 1.58 11.78 7.05
N GLY A 182 2.28 12.92 7.04
CA GLY A 182 2.56 13.70 5.84
C GLY A 182 3.53 12.98 4.90
N GLY A 183 3.17 12.76 3.64
CA GLY A 183 4.00 12.03 2.68
C GLY A 183 3.64 12.32 1.23
N HIS A 184 4.25 11.62 0.28
CA HIS A 184 3.89 11.74 -1.13
C HIS A 184 2.66 10.88 -1.45
N ARG A 185 1.64 11.48 -2.06
CA ARG A 185 0.32 10.88 -2.31
C ARG A 185 0.33 9.58 -3.12
N GLU A 186 1.30 9.43 -4.02
CA GLU A 186 1.49 8.20 -4.78
C GLU A 186 1.82 6.98 -3.90
N THR A 187 2.29 7.18 -2.67
CA THR A 187 2.70 6.07 -1.76
C THR A 187 1.54 5.17 -1.38
N ASP A 188 0.39 5.75 -1.02
CA ASP A 188 -0.81 4.98 -0.68
C ASP A 188 -1.38 4.23 -1.90
N LEU A 189 -1.35 4.85 -3.08
CA LEU A 189 -1.78 4.22 -4.33
C LEU A 189 -0.86 3.07 -4.75
N ALA A 190 0.45 3.27 -4.62
CA ALA A 190 1.46 2.25 -4.92
C ALA A 190 1.34 1.05 -3.98
N MET A 191 0.94 1.27 -2.72
CA MET A 191 0.66 0.22 -1.74
C MET A 191 -0.61 -0.57 -2.07
N LEU A 192 -1.69 0.10 -2.49
CA LEU A 192 -2.88 -0.57 -3.04
C LEU A 192 -2.53 -1.43 -4.26
N ALA A 193 -1.69 -0.90 -5.16
CA ALA A 193 -1.25 -1.64 -6.35
C ALA A 193 -0.36 -2.84 -6.01
N LEU A 194 0.46 -2.76 -4.95
CA LEU A 194 1.37 -3.82 -4.55
C LEU A 194 0.65 -5.08 -4.07
N PHE A 195 -0.39 -4.90 -3.25
CA PHE A 195 -1.15 -6.02 -2.66
C PHE A 195 -2.45 -6.31 -3.41
N GLY A 196 -2.79 -5.48 -4.40
CA GLY A 196 -4.05 -5.49 -5.11
C GLY A 196 -5.18 -4.87 -4.29
N ALA A 197 -6.26 -4.48 -4.97
CA ALA A 197 -7.51 -4.04 -4.37
C ALA A 197 -8.70 -4.44 -5.27
N PRO A 198 -9.89 -4.73 -4.73
CA PRO A 198 -11.09 -4.91 -5.53
C PRO A 198 -11.34 -3.68 -6.40
N HIS A 199 -11.44 -3.89 -7.72
CA HIS A 199 -11.64 -2.82 -8.70
C HIS A 199 -10.55 -1.73 -8.67
N LEU A 200 -9.28 -2.12 -8.48
CA LEU A 200 -8.14 -1.20 -8.43
C LEU A 200 -8.14 -0.17 -9.58
N ASP A 201 -8.40 -0.59 -10.82
CA ASP A 201 -8.45 0.34 -11.96
C ASP A 201 -9.51 1.43 -11.79
N ALA A 202 -10.65 1.10 -11.17
CA ALA A 202 -11.70 2.08 -10.88
C ALA A 202 -11.29 3.02 -9.74
N ILE A 203 -10.59 2.51 -8.71
CA ILE A 203 -10.02 3.34 -7.63
C ILE A 203 -9.04 4.35 -8.22
N LEU A 204 -8.09 3.88 -9.04
CA LEU A 204 -7.07 4.73 -9.66
C LEU A 204 -7.72 5.77 -10.61
N ALA A 205 -8.69 5.35 -11.43
CA ALA A 205 -9.40 6.27 -12.33
C ALA A 205 -10.20 7.33 -11.56
N GLY A 206 -10.89 6.95 -10.47
CA GLY A 206 -11.62 7.90 -9.63
C GLY A 206 -10.69 8.87 -8.90
N TYR A 207 -9.52 8.40 -8.48
CA TYR A 207 -8.50 9.24 -7.86
C TYR A 207 -7.93 10.25 -8.87
N ASP A 208 -7.52 9.77 -10.05
CA ASP A 208 -6.90 10.60 -11.10
C ASP A 208 -7.88 11.66 -11.65
N ASP A 209 -9.16 11.34 -11.76
CA ASP A 209 -10.21 12.30 -12.14
C ASP A 209 -10.36 13.45 -11.13
N ALA A 210 -10.23 13.18 -9.83
CA ALA A 210 -10.37 14.18 -8.78
C ALA A 210 -9.06 14.95 -8.48
N HIS A 211 -7.93 14.28 -8.57
CA HIS A 211 -6.60 14.84 -8.30
C HIS A 211 -5.56 14.18 -9.22
N PRO A 212 -5.42 14.70 -10.46
CA PRO A 212 -4.60 14.10 -11.50
C PRO A 212 -3.19 13.76 -11.02
N LEU A 213 -2.71 12.56 -11.35
CA LEU A 213 -1.36 12.11 -11.07
C LEU A 213 -0.39 12.75 -12.07
N ALA A 214 0.81 13.09 -11.59
CA ALA A 214 1.82 13.69 -12.45
C ALA A 214 2.29 12.69 -13.52
N ASP A 215 2.57 13.19 -14.74
CA ASP A 215 3.02 12.38 -15.86
C ASP A 215 4.13 11.37 -15.46
N GLY A 216 3.97 10.11 -15.87
CA GLY A 216 4.93 9.05 -15.59
C GLY A 216 4.86 8.46 -14.17
N TRP A 217 3.80 8.71 -13.41
CA TRP A 217 3.58 8.11 -12.09
C TRP A 217 3.63 6.58 -12.11
N GLU A 218 3.19 5.95 -13.21
CA GLU A 218 3.23 4.49 -13.35
C GLU A 218 4.67 3.96 -13.29
N ALA A 219 5.63 4.71 -13.82
CA ALA A 219 7.05 4.37 -13.76
C ALA A 219 7.62 4.58 -12.35
N ARG A 220 7.02 5.46 -11.53
CA ARG A 220 7.40 5.71 -10.13
C ARG A 220 6.74 4.74 -9.13
N VAL A 221 5.79 3.90 -9.54
CA VAL A 221 5.19 2.90 -8.64
C VAL A 221 6.24 2.06 -7.87
N PRO A 222 7.30 1.49 -8.50
CA PRO A 222 8.32 0.75 -7.77
C PRO A 222 9.09 1.59 -6.72
N LEU A 223 9.25 2.90 -6.95
CA LEU A 223 9.87 3.82 -6.00
C LEU A 223 9.02 3.94 -4.74
N HIS A 224 7.72 4.19 -4.91
CA HIS A 224 6.75 4.28 -3.82
C HIS A 224 6.47 2.94 -3.13
N GLN A 225 6.80 1.81 -3.77
CA GLN A 225 6.70 0.47 -3.16
C GLN A 225 7.90 0.10 -2.27
N LEU A 226 9.01 0.85 -2.30
CA LEU A 226 10.17 0.55 -1.45
C LEU A 226 9.81 0.53 0.04
N HIS A 227 8.99 1.48 0.51
CA HIS A 227 8.57 1.55 1.90
C HIS A 227 7.79 0.29 2.35
N PRO A 228 6.62 -0.04 1.75
CA PRO A 228 5.87 -1.22 2.18
C PRO A 228 6.69 -2.51 2.01
N LEU A 229 7.52 -2.63 0.96
CA LEU A 229 8.38 -3.80 0.76
C LEU A 229 9.46 -3.91 1.86
N ALA A 230 10.07 -2.82 2.30
CA ALA A 230 11.06 -2.83 3.37
C ALA A 230 10.43 -3.21 4.72
N VAL A 231 9.24 -2.68 5.02
CA VAL A 231 8.46 -3.04 6.21
C VAL A 231 8.14 -4.54 6.22
N HIS A 232 7.73 -5.10 5.07
CA HIS A 232 7.42 -6.51 4.96
C HIS A 232 8.67 -7.40 4.99
N ALA A 233 9.75 -7.00 4.31
CA ALA A 233 11.03 -7.70 4.35
C ALA A 233 11.60 -7.78 5.78
N ALA A 234 11.34 -6.79 6.63
CA ALA A 234 11.77 -6.83 8.02
C ALA A 234 11.07 -7.93 8.87
N GLY A 235 9.93 -8.50 8.45
CA GLY A 235 9.17 -9.44 9.31
C GLY A 235 8.40 -10.59 8.66
N HIS A 236 8.20 -10.60 7.33
CA HIS A 236 7.24 -11.52 6.67
C HIS A 236 7.89 -12.50 5.69
N GLY A 237 9.20 -12.40 5.47
CA GLY A 237 9.98 -13.44 4.79
C GLY A 237 10.80 -12.97 3.58
N PRO A 238 11.62 -13.87 3.00
CA PRO A 238 12.59 -13.50 1.96
C PRO A 238 12.00 -13.13 0.59
N SER A 239 10.73 -13.44 0.33
CA SER A 239 10.05 -13.04 -0.92
C SER A 239 9.92 -11.52 -1.02
N TYR A 240 9.60 -10.86 0.09
CA TYR A 240 9.54 -9.39 0.17
C TYR A 240 10.92 -8.75 0.02
N GLY A 241 11.99 -9.37 0.55
CA GLY A 241 13.35 -8.86 0.34
C GLY A 241 13.79 -8.91 -1.12
N ARG A 242 13.44 -9.98 -1.85
CA ARG A 242 13.67 -10.05 -3.31
C ARG A 242 12.87 -8.99 -4.07
N ALA A 243 11.60 -8.82 -3.72
CA ALA A 243 10.75 -7.80 -4.34
C ALA A 243 11.27 -6.37 -4.06
N LEU A 244 11.77 -6.10 -2.85
CA LEU A 244 12.41 -4.84 -2.49
C LEU A 244 13.65 -4.56 -3.36
N ALA A 245 14.51 -5.56 -3.55
CA ALA A 245 15.69 -5.45 -4.39
C ALA A 245 15.33 -5.22 -5.87
N ASP A 246 14.33 -5.96 -6.39
CA ASP A 246 13.81 -5.79 -7.75
C ASP A 246 13.25 -4.36 -7.95
N ALA A 247 12.50 -3.84 -6.98
CA ALA A 247 11.97 -2.48 -7.00
C ALA A 247 13.11 -1.45 -6.99
N ALA A 248 14.11 -1.60 -6.12
CA ALA A 248 15.28 -0.73 -6.08
C ALA A 248 16.07 -0.74 -7.40
N ALA A 249 16.25 -1.91 -8.01
CA ALA A 249 16.89 -2.01 -9.33
C ALA A 249 16.11 -1.25 -10.41
N ARG A 250 14.77 -1.27 -10.36
CA ARG A 250 13.91 -0.46 -11.25
C ARG A 250 14.07 1.04 -11.00
N VAL A 251 14.14 1.47 -9.74
CA VAL A 251 14.44 2.87 -9.39
C VAL A 251 15.80 3.28 -9.95
N LEU A 252 16.82 2.43 -9.84
CA LEU A 252 18.14 2.67 -10.40
C LEU A 252 18.12 2.80 -11.94
N ALA A 253 17.18 2.16 -12.61
CA ALA A 253 16.99 2.26 -14.06
C ALA A 253 16.16 3.47 -14.50
N LEU A 254 15.48 4.18 -13.57
CA LEU A 254 14.76 5.41 -13.90
C LEU A 254 15.78 6.48 -14.33
N GLN A 255 15.54 7.06 -15.51
CA GLN A 255 16.31 8.17 -16.02
C GLN A 255 16.13 9.37 -15.09
N ARG A 256 17.21 10.13 -14.86
CA ARG A 256 17.09 11.43 -14.19
C ARG A 256 16.12 12.30 -14.98
N PRO A 257 15.10 12.90 -14.36
CA PRO A 257 14.33 13.94 -15.02
C PRO A 257 15.32 14.97 -15.54
N THR A 258 15.36 15.19 -16.86
CA THR A 258 16.10 16.32 -17.40
C THR A 258 15.42 17.57 -16.87
N VAL A 259 16.05 18.26 -15.91
CA VAL A 259 15.67 19.61 -15.50
C VAL A 259 15.61 20.43 -16.79
N ARG A 260 14.40 20.79 -17.24
CA ARG A 260 14.28 21.79 -18.30
C ARG A 260 14.65 23.13 -17.64
N PRO A 261 15.73 23.81 -18.05
CA PRO A 261 15.94 25.18 -17.61
C PRO A 261 14.72 26.01 -18.00
N GLY A 262 14.26 26.85 -17.08
CA GLY A 262 13.00 27.59 -17.14
C GLY A 262 12.71 28.15 -18.53
N ARG A 263 11.51 27.87 -19.03
CA ARG A 263 11.00 28.52 -20.24
C ARG A 263 10.64 29.96 -19.89
N ASP A 264 11.53 30.86 -20.28
CA ASP A 264 11.14 32.24 -20.54
C ASP A 264 9.98 32.24 -21.55
N ALA A 265 8.94 33.01 -21.23
CA ALA A 265 7.73 33.07 -22.02
C ALA A 265 8.02 33.69 -23.39
N THR A 266 7.94 32.89 -24.46
CA THR A 266 7.68 33.43 -25.81
C THR A 266 6.94 32.41 -26.67
N LEU A 267 5.79 32.84 -27.21
CA LEU A 267 4.94 32.11 -28.14
C LEU A 267 5.72 31.69 -29.40
N GLY A 268 5.48 30.46 -29.89
CA GLY A 268 5.89 30.09 -31.25
C GLY A 268 5.69 28.61 -31.63
N ALA A 269 4.62 28.36 -32.38
CA ALA A 269 4.42 27.33 -33.40
C ALA A 269 4.50 25.81 -33.07
N ARG A 270 3.41 25.14 -33.49
CA ARG A 270 3.12 23.70 -33.53
C ARG A 270 4.23 22.83 -34.14
N GLY A 271 4.47 21.68 -33.51
CA GLY A 271 5.07 20.50 -34.12
C GLY A 271 4.64 19.25 -33.33
N THR A 272 3.96 18.31 -33.98
CA THR A 272 3.53 17.02 -33.41
C THR A 272 4.71 16.03 -33.34
N PRO A 273 4.98 15.36 -32.21
CA PRO A 273 5.87 14.22 -32.19
C PRO A 273 5.11 12.91 -32.43
N ARG A 274 5.75 12.04 -33.21
CA ARG A 274 5.34 10.66 -33.55
C ARG A 274 5.71 9.76 -32.37
N VAL A 275 4.77 8.95 -31.87
CA VAL A 275 5.00 7.96 -30.80
C VAL A 275 5.48 6.65 -31.42
N ASP A 276 6.60 6.13 -30.91
CA ASP A 276 7.12 4.79 -31.18
C ASP A 276 6.62 3.83 -30.08
N GLN A 277 6.04 2.70 -30.46
CA GLN A 277 5.42 1.73 -29.55
C GLN A 277 6.40 0.59 -29.27
N GLY A 278 6.97 0.57 -28.05
CA GLY A 278 7.64 -0.59 -27.48
C GLY A 278 6.78 -1.25 -26.41
N GLU A 279 6.28 -2.46 -26.69
CA GLU A 279 5.51 -3.28 -25.73
C GLU A 279 6.38 -3.68 -24.53
N VAL A 280 5.88 -3.45 -23.31
CA VAL A 280 6.42 -4.02 -22.07
C VAL A 280 5.48 -5.14 -21.62
N MET A 281 5.95 -6.38 -21.75
CA MET A 281 5.23 -7.60 -21.36
C MET A 281 5.31 -7.81 -19.84
N VAL A 282 4.15 -7.88 -19.18
CA VAL A 282 4.01 -8.17 -17.74
C VAL A 282 4.07 -9.70 -17.52
N ASP A 283 5.01 -10.18 -16.72
CA ASP A 283 5.14 -11.59 -16.34
C ASP A 283 4.11 -11.97 -15.27
N LEU A 284 2.96 -12.47 -15.74
CA LEU A 284 1.83 -12.96 -14.93
C LEU A 284 2.17 -14.13 -14.00
N GLY A 285 3.35 -14.76 -14.15
CA GLY A 285 3.82 -15.84 -13.29
C GLY A 285 4.25 -15.40 -11.88
N LYS A 286 4.52 -14.10 -11.65
CA LYS A 286 4.90 -13.55 -10.33
C LYS A 286 3.69 -13.27 -9.42
N LEU A 287 2.56 -12.83 -9.98
CA LEU A 287 1.34 -12.47 -9.24
C LEU A 287 0.71 -13.66 -8.49
N GLY A 288 0.74 -14.85 -9.09
CA GLY A 288 0.16 -16.06 -8.48
C GLY A 288 0.88 -16.55 -7.22
N ARG A 289 2.18 -16.24 -7.07
CA ARG A 289 2.96 -16.65 -5.88
C ARG A 289 2.74 -15.72 -4.68
N GLN A 290 2.52 -14.42 -4.92
CA GLN A 290 2.25 -13.45 -3.86
C GLN A 290 0.85 -13.63 -3.23
N ALA A 291 -0.14 -14.02 -4.03
CA ALA A 291 -1.48 -14.34 -3.53
C ALA A 291 -1.49 -15.57 -2.59
N ALA A 292 -0.64 -16.56 -2.83
CA ALA A 292 -0.53 -17.75 -1.98
C ALA A 292 0.16 -17.48 -0.64
N GLU A 293 1.10 -16.52 -0.58
CA GLU A 293 1.82 -16.13 0.65
C GLU A 293 0.95 -15.22 1.55
N LEU A 294 0.06 -14.40 0.98
CA LEU A 294 -0.91 -13.57 1.73
C LEU A 294 -1.84 -14.43 2.63
N LEU A 295 -2.26 -15.59 2.13
CA LEU A 295 -3.09 -16.56 2.87
C LEU A 295 -2.34 -17.20 4.06
N GLN A 296 -1.00 -17.15 4.08
CA GLN A 296 -0.17 -17.74 5.14
C GLN A 296 0.22 -16.74 6.23
N SER A 297 -0.18 -15.47 6.13
CA SER A 297 0.12 -14.47 7.16
C SER A 297 -0.68 -14.76 8.45
N GLN A 298 -0.05 -14.58 9.62
CA GLN A 298 -0.71 -14.75 10.93
C GLN A 298 -1.98 -13.88 11.07
N LYS A 299 -2.00 -12.68 10.48
CA LYS A 299 -3.18 -11.80 10.40
C LYS A 299 -4.31 -12.42 9.56
N ALA A 300 -3.99 -13.07 8.43
CA ALA A 300 -4.99 -13.82 7.66
C ALA A 300 -5.49 -15.05 8.43
N GLN A 301 -4.61 -15.75 9.16
CA GLN A 301 -4.98 -16.89 10.00
C GLN A 301 -5.87 -16.50 11.20
N GLU A 302 -5.69 -15.33 11.79
CA GLU A 302 -6.59 -14.80 12.82
C GLU A 302 -7.96 -14.40 12.24
N ALA A 303 -8.00 -13.82 11.03
CA ALA A 303 -9.24 -13.52 10.32
C ALA A 303 -10.02 -14.78 9.90
N LEU A 304 -9.31 -15.87 9.57
CA LEU A 304 -9.86 -17.17 9.20
C LEU A 304 -10.48 -17.95 10.37
N ARG A 305 -10.17 -17.60 11.64
CA ARG A 305 -10.70 -18.30 12.83
C ARG A 305 -12.12 -17.88 13.22
N SER A 306 -12.75 -16.94 12.51
CA SER A 306 -14.15 -16.59 12.74
C SER A 306 -15.07 -17.54 11.97
N GLU A 307 -16.19 -17.98 12.57
CA GLU A 307 -17.20 -18.86 11.93
C GLU A 307 -17.80 -18.28 10.63
N LYS A 308 -17.53 -17.01 10.30
CA LYS A 308 -17.90 -16.36 9.02
C LYS A 308 -16.90 -16.60 7.88
N ALA A 309 -15.69 -17.08 8.15
CA ALA A 309 -14.61 -17.20 7.18
C ALA A 309 -14.67 -18.49 6.32
N GLU A 310 -15.37 -19.54 6.75
CA GLU A 310 -15.52 -20.77 5.95
C GLU A 310 -16.18 -20.49 4.59
N ARG A 311 -17.16 -19.58 4.53
CA ARG A 311 -17.84 -19.21 3.27
C ARG A 311 -16.99 -18.35 2.32
N VAL A 312 -15.96 -17.68 2.84
CA VAL A 312 -15.07 -16.82 2.06
C VAL A 312 -13.91 -17.62 1.47
N SER A 313 -13.40 -18.62 2.21
CA SER A 313 -12.34 -19.52 1.76
C SER A 313 -12.74 -20.30 0.50
N ASP A 314 -13.95 -20.88 0.49
CA ASP A 314 -14.44 -21.68 -0.63
C ASP A 314 -14.68 -20.84 -1.90
N GLN A 315 -15.18 -19.61 -1.75
CA GLN A 315 -15.42 -18.71 -2.89
C GLN A 315 -14.14 -18.14 -3.53
N VAL A 316 -13.05 -18.06 -2.78
CA VAL A 316 -11.74 -17.59 -3.27
C VAL A 316 -11.01 -18.71 -4.04
N LEU A 317 -11.15 -19.96 -3.58
CA LEU A 317 -10.59 -21.14 -4.23
C LEU A 317 -11.33 -21.51 -5.53
N GLU A 318 -12.65 -21.30 -5.58
CA GLU A 318 -13.44 -21.62 -6.78
C GLU A 318 -13.18 -20.62 -7.93
N LYS A 319 -12.95 -19.33 -7.62
CA LYS A 319 -12.72 -18.27 -8.62
C LYS A 319 -11.30 -18.21 -9.18
N THR A 320 -10.30 -18.71 -8.47
CA THR A 320 -8.91 -18.79 -8.99
C THR A 320 -8.80 -19.80 -10.14
N SER A 321 -9.70 -20.78 -10.19
CA SER A 321 -9.85 -21.75 -11.29
C SER A 321 -10.44 -21.13 -12.56
N ASP A 322 -11.50 -20.33 -12.43
CA ASP A 322 -12.27 -19.79 -13.56
C ASP A 322 -11.58 -18.63 -14.30
N ILE A 323 -10.74 -17.88 -13.60
CA ILE A 323 -9.94 -16.81 -14.20
C ILE A 323 -8.77 -17.40 -14.99
N ALA A 324 -8.15 -18.48 -14.50
CA ALA A 324 -7.06 -19.18 -15.17
C ALA A 324 -7.50 -19.91 -16.44
N SER A 325 -8.71 -20.51 -16.46
CA SER A 325 -9.25 -21.22 -17.62
C SER A 325 -9.64 -20.26 -18.76
N ARG A 326 -10.21 -19.09 -18.43
CA ARG A 326 -10.58 -18.04 -19.41
C ARG A 326 -9.37 -17.38 -20.07
N LEU A 327 -8.28 -17.19 -19.33
CA LEU A 327 -7.04 -16.58 -19.86
C LEU A 327 -6.20 -17.53 -20.74
N THR A 328 -6.42 -18.85 -20.61
CA THR A 328 -5.63 -19.87 -21.33
C THR A 328 -6.42 -20.62 -22.41
N LYS A 329 -7.70 -20.29 -22.61
CA LYS A 329 -8.64 -21.03 -23.49
C LYS A 329 -8.65 -22.54 -23.21
N GLY A 330 -8.58 -22.93 -21.93
CA GLY A 330 -8.69 -24.32 -21.50
C GLY A 330 -7.49 -25.22 -21.76
N LYS A 331 -6.29 -24.66 -22.05
CA LYS A 331 -5.10 -25.46 -22.41
C LYS A 331 -4.49 -26.28 -21.28
N TYR A 332 -4.91 -26.07 -20.03
CA TYR A 332 -4.31 -26.68 -18.83
C TYR A 332 -5.34 -27.19 -17.82
N ASP A 333 -6.61 -27.32 -18.23
CA ASP A 333 -7.72 -27.70 -17.34
C ASP A 333 -7.48 -29.07 -16.69
N ASP A 334 -6.90 -30.02 -17.43
CA ASP A 334 -6.56 -31.36 -16.92
C ASP A 334 -5.52 -31.33 -15.77
N ARG A 335 -4.60 -30.37 -15.78
CA ARG A 335 -3.58 -30.20 -14.72
C ARG A 335 -4.14 -29.50 -13.48
N ILE A 336 -5.12 -28.62 -13.67
CA ILE A 336 -5.82 -27.93 -12.58
C ILE A 336 -6.74 -28.93 -11.85
N GLU A 337 -7.42 -29.82 -12.57
CA GLU A 337 -8.18 -30.91 -11.95
C GLU A 337 -7.29 -31.88 -11.19
N ASP A 338 -6.10 -32.21 -11.71
CA ASP A 338 -5.18 -33.14 -11.03
C ASP A 338 -4.60 -32.55 -9.73
N LEU A 339 -4.38 -31.23 -9.70
CA LEU A 339 -4.01 -30.48 -8.50
C LEU A 339 -5.14 -30.42 -7.47
N LYS A 340 -6.40 -30.23 -7.91
CA LYS A 340 -7.57 -30.29 -7.03
C LYS A 340 -7.75 -31.69 -6.42
N ARG A 341 -7.61 -32.75 -7.22
CA ARG A 341 -7.67 -34.15 -6.75
C ARG A 341 -6.56 -34.50 -5.75
N GLN A 342 -5.36 -33.93 -5.90
CA GLN A 342 -4.27 -34.11 -4.94
C GLN A 342 -4.44 -33.31 -3.63
N ALA A 343 -5.13 -32.17 -3.68
CA ALA A 343 -5.47 -31.38 -2.50
C ALA A 343 -6.56 -32.06 -1.66
N ASP A 344 -7.62 -32.59 -2.29
CA ASP A 344 -8.67 -33.36 -1.60
C ASP A 344 -8.13 -34.60 -0.89
N LYS A 345 -7.15 -35.29 -1.49
CA LYS A 345 -6.50 -36.47 -0.88
C LYS A 345 -5.68 -36.15 0.37
N ARG A 346 -5.29 -34.88 0.58
CA ARG A 346 -4.55 -34.41 1.75
C ARG A 346 -5.45 -33.86 2.86
N LEU A 347 -6.66 -33.42 2.53
CA LEU A 347 -7.64 -32.89 3.48
C LEU A 347 -8.61 -33.95 4.01
N GLY A 348 -8.76 -35.09 3.31
CA GLY A 348 -9.68 -36.18 3.68
C GLY A 348 -9.13 -37.25 4.63
N ASN A 349 -8.00 -37.03 5.32
CA ASN A 349 -7.48 -37.96 6.34
C ASN A 349 -7.19 -37.21 7.64
N GLU A 350 -8.26 -36.73 8.29
CA GLU A 350 -8.36 -36.68 9.76
C GLU A 350 -9.68 -37.30 10.18
#